data_AF-A0A151UKN6-F1
#
_entry.id   AF-A0A151UKN6-F1
#
_cell.length_a   1.000
_cell.length_b   1.000
_cell.length_c   1.000
_cell.angle_alpha   90.00
_cell.angle_beta   90.00
_cell.angle_gamma   90.00
#
_symmetry.space_group_name_H-M   'P 1'
#
loop_
_entity.id
_entity.type
_entity.pdbx_description
1 polymer ?
#
loop_
_entity_poly.entity_id
_entity_poly.type
_entity_poly.pdbx_seq_one_letter_code
_entity_poly.pdbx_strand_id
1 'polypeptide(L)'
;PVTQSIDRDESRQRQARDKLIQAWQGNGQAPGEGKDPYLQRLLMRQLEEQHIEAIISAVERYLLPPFMFNLAKSEPVKREKKA
;
A
#
# COMPACT_ATOMS: atom_id res chain seq x y z
N PRO A 1 5.04 -22.21 -1.41
CA PRO A 1 6.14 -21.24 -1.17
C PRO A 1 5.57 -19.95 -0.55
N VAL A 2 6.07 -19.54 0.61
CA VAL A 2 5.82 -18.19 1.15
C VAL A 2 6.62 -17.22 0.28
N THR A 3 5.93 -16.53 -0.63
CA THR A 3 6.64 -15.85 -1.73
C THR A 3 7.10 -14.44 -1.35
N GLN A 4 6.55 -13.82 -0.29
CA GLN A 4 6.78 -12.40 0.02
C GLN A 4 6.75 -12.13 1.52
N SER A 5 7.88 -11.75 2.12
CA SER A 5 7.98 -11.20 3.48
C SER A 5 8.07 -9.68 3.44
N ILE A 6 7.65 -8.99 4.51
CA ILE A 6 7.84 -7.53 4.62
C ILE A 6 9.32 -7.24 4.71
N ASP A 7 9.82 -6.40 3.80
CA ASP A 7 11.17 -5.87 3.93
C ASP A 7 11.20 -4.64 4.82
N ARG A 8 12.00 -4.68 5.88
CA ARG A 8 12.07 -3.66 6.93
C ARG A 8 13.17 -2.61 6.70
N ASP A 9 13.85 -2.63 5.55
CA ASP A 9 14.80 -1.57 5.16
C ASP A 9 14.12 -0.18 5.17
N GLU A 10 14.72 0.77 5.89
CA GLU A 10 14.20 2.13 6.09
C GLU A 10 13.88 2.83 4.76
N SER A 11 14.74 2.66 3.75
CA SER A 11 14.54 3.27 2.43
C SER A 11 13.30 2.72 1.73
N ARG A 12 13.05 1.41 1.84
CA ARG A 12 11.85 0.78 1.26
C ARG A 12 10.61 1.12 2.06
N GLN A 13 10.70 1.19 3.39
CA GLN A 13 9.60 1.60 4.26
C GLN A 13 9.17 3.05 3.98
N ARG A 14 10.13 3.96 3.78
CA ARG A 14 9.82 5.35 3.40
C ARG A 14 9.07 5.42 2.07
N GLN A 15 9.55 4.70 1.06
CA GLN A 15 8.87 4.64 -0.25
C GLN A 15 7.47 4.02 -0.14
N ALA A 16 7.28 3.01 0.72
CA ALA A 16 5.98 2.41 0.96
C ALA A 16 5.00 3.41 1.61
N ARG A 17 5.49 4.18 2.57
CA ARG A 17 4.72 5.25 3.22
C ARG A 17 4.33 6.36 2.24
N ASP A 18 5.23 6.78 1.37
CA ASP A 18 4.93 7.77 0.33
C ASP A 18 3.82 7.28 -0.61
N LYS A 19 3.86 5.99 -1.00
CA LYS A 19 2.81 5.37 -1.82
C LYS A 19 1.47 5.30 -1.10
N LEU A 20 1.45 5.04 0.21
CA LEU A 20 0.23 5.05 1.01
C LEU A 20 -0.41 6.43 1.01
N ILE A 21 0.39 7.48 1.24
CA ILE A 21 -0.09 8.86 1.21
C ILE A 21 -0.61 9.22 -0.19
N GLN A 22 0.11 8.82 -1.23
CA GLN A 22 -0.29 9.04 -2.62
C GLN A 22 -1.64 8.34 -2.94
N ALA A 23 -1.84 7.10 -2.50
CA ALA A 23 -3.11 6.39 -2.68
C ALA A 23 -4.26 7.06 -1.91
N TRP A 24 -3.96 7.55 -0.69
CA TRP A 24 -4.94 8.25 0.14
C TRP A 24 -5.39 9.59 -0.46
N GLN A 25 -4.45 10.41 -0.92
CA GLN A 25 -4.74 11.71 -1.52
C GLN A 25 -5.26 11.59 -2.96
N GLY A 26 -4.86 10.53 -3.65
CA GLY A 26 -5.13 10.30 -5.06
C GLY A 26 -4.17 11.06 -5.97
N ASN A 27 -4.50 11.09 -7.24
CA ASN A 27 -3.76 11.86 -8.24
C ASN A 27 -4.74 12.73 -9.06
N GLY A 28 -4.23 13.54 -9.98
CA GLY A 28 -5.08 14.40 -10.82
C GLY A 28 -6.07 13.65 -11.73
N GLN A 29 -5.90 12.33 -11.89
CA GLN A 29 -6.72 11.49 -12.77
C GLN A 29 -7.72 10.60 -12.00
N ALA A 30 -7.40 10.23 -10.76
CA ALA A 30 -8.18 9.32 -9.93
C ALA A 30 -8.35 9.90 -8.51
N PRO A 31 -9.59 9.91 -7.98
CA PRO A 31 -9.85 10.34 -6.62
C PRO A 31 -9.12 9.41 -5.63
N GLY A 32 -8.49 9.99 -4.62
CA GLY A 32 -7.87 9.21 -3.55
C GLY A 32 -8.89 8.57 -2.63
N GLU A 33 -8.46 7.56 -1.88
CA GLU A 33 -9.30 6.87 -0.89
C GLU A 33 -9.86 7.84 0.16
N GLY A 34 -9.15 8.91 0.49
CA GLY A 34 -9.61 9.96 1.40
C GLY A 34 -10.79 10.80 0.88
N LYS A 35 -11.22 10.62 -0.37
CA LYS A 35 -12.46 11.20 -0.91
C LYS A 35 -13.69 10.33 -0.70
N ASP A 36 -13.53 9.11 -0.17
CA ASP A 36 -14.65 8.24 0.16
C ASP A 36 -15.48 8.83 1.33
N PRO A 37 -16.78 9.08 1.16
CA PRO A 37 -17.65 9.65 2.21
C PRO A 37 -17.70 8.82 3.50
N TYR A 38 -17.56 7.49 3.41
CA TYR A 38 -17.56 6.61 4.58
C TYR A 38 -16.24 6.72 5.35
N LEU A 39 -15.12 6.81 4.63
CA LEU A 39 -13.81 7.01 5.26
C LEU A 39 -13.71 8.40 5.87
N GLN A 40 -14.21 9.45 5.23
CA GLN A 40 -14.22 10.81 5.78
C GLN A 40 -15.06 10.96 7.06
N ARG A 41 -16.06 10.09 7.26
CA ARG A 41 -16.86 10.08 8.48
C ARG A 41 -16.15 9.38 9.64
N LEU A 42 -15.36 8.35 9.34
CA LEU A 42 -14.71 7.50 10.33
C LEU A 42 -13.30 8.02 10.68
N LEU A 43 -12.49 8.26 9.66
CA LEU A 43 -11.19 8.92 9.72
C LEU A 43 -11.45 10.41 9.49
N MET A 44 -11.30 11.23 10.54
CA MET A 44 -11.41 12.68 10.47
C MET A 44 -10.72 13.21 9.20
N ARG A 45 -11.20 14.35 8.63
CA ARG A 45 -10.82 14.88 7.30
C ARG A 45 -9.31 14.92 6.98
N GLN A 46 -8.43 14.82 7.98
CA GLN A 46 -6.97 14.78 7.83
C GLN A 46 -6.40 13.44 8.31
N LEU A 47 -5.53 12.86 7.48
CA LEU A 47 -4.77 11.65 7.80
C LEU A 47 -3.56 12.02 8.67
N GLU A 48 -3.66 11.77 9.97
CA GLU A 48 -2.54 11.93 10.91
C GLU A 48 -1.66 10.67 11.00
N GLU A 49 -0.45 10.83 11.55
CA GLU A 49 0.53 9.75 11.69
C GLU A 49 -0.02 8.52 12.44
N GLN A 50 -0.77 8.75 13.52
CA GLN A 50 -1.40 7.69 14.30
C GLN A 50 -2.35 6.82 13.47
N HIS A 51 -3.03 7.40 12.47
CA HIS A 51 -3.92 6.67 11.58
C HIS A 51 -3.13 5.84 10.57
N ILE A 52 -2.01 6.36 10.08
CA ILE A 52 -1.12 5.65 9.15
C ILE A 52 -0.58 4.38 9.83
N GLU A 53 -0.08 4.49 11.05
CA GLU A 53 0.41 3.34 11.83
C GLU A 53 -0.69 2.31 12.10
N ALA A 54 -1.90 2.76 12.44
CA ALA A 54 -3.05 1.88 12.65
C ALA A 54 -3.44 1.13 11.36
N ILE A 55 -3.44 1.82 10.21
CA ILE A 55 -3.68 1.21 8.90
C ILE A 55 -2.61 0.18 8.59
N ILE A 56 -1.32 0.52 8.76
CA ILE A 56 -0.21 -0.41 8.50
C ILE A 56 -0.38 -1.67 9.35
N SER A 57 -0.64 -1.55 10.65
CA SER A 57 -0.85 -2.70 11.53
C SER A 57 -2.04 -3.58 11.10
N ALA A 58 -3.15 -2.96 10.70
CA ALA A 58 -4.32 -3.69 10.20
C ALA A 58 -4.02 -4.40 8.86
N VAL A 59 -3.32 -3.75 7.94
CA VAL A 59 -2.94 -4.29 6.63
C VAL A 59 -1.95 -5.45 6.81
N GLU A 60 -0.95 -5.32 7.68
CA GLU A 60 -0.01 -6.40 8.01
C GLU A 60 -0.75 -7.63 8.56
N ARG A 61 -1.82 -7.42 9.35
CA ARG A 61 -2.61 -8.51 9.93
C ARG A 61 -3.55 -9.19 8.93
N TYR A 62 -4.28 -8.42 8.13
CA TYR A 62 -5.38 -8.93 7.31
C TYR A 62 -5.03 -9.15 5.84
N LEU A 63 -4.16 -8.31 5.27
CA LEU A 63 -3.86 -8.32 3.84
C LEU A 63 -2.53 -9.02 3.53
N LEU A 64 -1.59 -9.10 4.47
CA LEU A 64 -0.32 -9.81 4.26
C LEU A 64 -0.52 -11.28 3.87
N PRO A 65 -1.38 -12.09 4.52
CA PRO A 65 -1.53 -13.49 4.15
C PRO A 65 -2.01 -13.66 2.70
N PRO A 66 -3.06 -12.95 2.21
CA PRO A 66 -3.42 -12.98 0.79
C PRO A 66 -2.28 -12.60 -0.16
N PHE A 67 -1.48 -11.57 0.18
CA PHE A 67 -0.34 -11.16 -0.66
C PHE A 67 0.76 -12.22 -0.72
N MET A 68 1.02 -12.94 0.37
CA MET A 68 2.01 -14.02 0.42
C MET A 68 1.68 -15.19 -0.52
N PHE A 69 0.38 -15.45 -0.72
CA PHE A 69 -0.13 -16.54 -1.56
C PHE A 69 -0.57 -16.07 -2.96
N ASN A 70 -0.36 -14.79 -3.30
CA ASN A 70 -0.76 -14.29 -4.61
C ASN A 70 0.12 -14.88 -5.72
N LEU A 71 -0.45 -15.87 -6.45
CA LEU A 71 0.20 -16.58 -7.55
C LEU A 71 0.38 -15.72 -8.82
N ALA A 72 -0.26 -14.57 -8.95
CA ALA A 72 -0.15 -13.75 -10.16
C ALA A 72 1.26 -13.15 -10.38
N LYS A 73 2.12 -13.13 -9.34
CA LYS A 73 3.49 -12.62 -9.41
C LYS A 73 4.57 -13.70 -9.62
N SER A 74 4.22 -14.98 -9.74
CA SER A 74 5.22 -16.05 -9.89
C SER A 74 5.82 -16.15 -11.30
N GLU A 75 5.30 -15.42 -12.29
CA GLU A 75 5.86 -15.35 -13.63
C GLU A 75 6.81 -14.14 -13.73
N PRO A 76 8.13 -14.32 -13.88
CA PRO A 76 9.06 -13.22 -14.07
C PRO A 76 8.80 -12.56 -15.43
N VAL A 77 8.30 -11.32 -15.42
CA VAL A 77 8.18 -10.50 -16.64
C VAL A 77 9.59 -10.22 -17.17
N LYS A 78 10.00 -10.96 -18.22
CA LYS A 78 11.21 -10.67 -19.01
C LYS A 78 11.08 -9.28 -19.61
N ARG A 79 11.69 -8.28 -18.99
CA ARG A 79 11.87 -6.96 -19.61
C ARG A 79 13.05 -7.05 -20.57
N GLU A 80 12.79 -7.36 -21.83
CA GLU A 80 13.76 -7.18 -22.90
C GLU A 80 14.06 -5.68 -23.02
N LYS A 81 15.32 -5.31 -22.76
CA LYS A 81 15.82 -3.97 -23.04
C LYS A 81 15.91 -3.83 -24.56
N LYS A 82 15.04 -3.03 -25.17
CA LYS A 82 15.25 -2.60 -26.56
C LYS A 82 16.46 -1.65 -26.58
N ALA A 83 17.49 -2.06 -27.31
CA ALA A 83 18.66 -1.25 -27.64
C ALA A 83 18.34 -0.22 -28.73
#